data_AF-A0A4R1R2U1-F1
#
_entry.id   AF-A0A4R1R2U1-F1
#
_cell.length_a   1.000
_cell.length_b   1.000
_cell.length_c   1.000
_cell.angle_alpha   90.00
_cell.angle_beta   90.00
_cell.angle_gamma   90.00
#
_symmetry.space_group_name_H-M   'P 1'
#
loop_
_entity.id
_entity.type
_entity.pdbx_description
1 polymer ?
#
loop_
_entity_poly.entity_id
_entity_poly.type
_entity_poly.pdbx_seq_one_letter_code
_entity_poly.pdbx_strand_id
1 'polypeptide(L)'
;MLTDNSKGIQKFILHRLWQIHEEIVKLDPEYGELGEEPGQLLKQLAAKLTPEDQKLLDRYDCRRMDQMNRQDELIYSEGLMDGMLFGYWVAMAGQGVERIRV
;
A
#
# COMPACT_ATOMS: atom_id res chain seq x y z
N MET A 1 -7.13 -6.59 23.90
CA MET A 1 -5.76 -6.87 23.43
C MET A 1 -5.84 -7.40 22.01
N LEU A 2 -5.22 -6.70 21.07
CA LEU A 2 -5.13 -7.13 19.68
C LEU A 2 -3.99 -8.12 19.57
N THR A 3 -4.31 -9.39 19.36
CA THR A 3 -3.33 -10.42 19.09
C THR A 3 -3.20 -10.62 17.58
N ASP A 4 -2.05 -11.12 17.16
CA ASP A 4 -1.67 -11.68 15.85
C ASP A 4 -2.73 -12.60 15.20
N ASN A 5 -3.67 -13.15 15.98
CA ASN A 5 -4.81 -13.95 15.50
C ASN A 5 -6.11 -13.16 15.24
N SER A 6 -6.11 -11.83 15.38
CA SER A 6 -7.28 -10.99 15.12
C SER A 6 -7.54 -10.84 13.62
N LYS A 7 -8.34 -11.75 13.05
CA LYS A 7 -8.87 -11.64 11.67
C LYS A 7 -9.64 -10.34 11.42
N GLY A 8 -10.10 -9.67 12.48
CA GLY A 8 -10.85 -8.40 12.38
C GLY A 8 -10.00 -7.25 11.84
N ILE A 9 -8.75 -7.11 12.31
CA ILE A 9 -7.86 -6.04 11.84
C ILE A 9 -7.42 -6.29 10.42
N GLN A 10 -6.99 -7.51 10.09
CA GLN A 10 -6.60 -7.85 8.73
C GLN A 10 -7.75 -7.61 7.74
N LYS A 11 -8.97 -8.04 8.10
CA LYS A 11 -10.17 -7.80 7.29
C LYS A 11 -10.47 -6.30 7.14
N PHE A 12 -10.33 -5.52 8.21
CA PHE A 12 -10.52 -4.08 8.16
C PHE A 12 -9.49 -3.38 7.25
N ILE A 13 -8.21 -3.75 7.37
CA ILE A 13 -7.13 -3.21 6.52
C ILE A 13 -7.39 -3.56 5.06
N LEU A 14 -7.66 -4.82 4.74
CA LEU A 14 -7.95 -5.25 3.36
C LEU A 14 -9.18 -4.55 2.78
N HIS A 15 -10.25 -4.42 3.58
CA HIS A 15 -11.43 -3.68 3.17
C HIS A 15 -11.10 -2.21 2.90
N ARG A 16 -10.30 -1.57 3.76
CA ARG A 16 -9.93 -0.17 3.59
C ARG A 16 -9.03 0.05 2.37
N LEU A 17 -8.07 -0.85 2.12
CA LEU A 17 -7.25 -0.82 0.91
C LEU A 17 -8.09 -0.96 -0.35
N TRP A 18 -9.05 -1.88 -0.35
CA TRP A 18 -9.99 -2.03 -1.46
C TRP A 18 -10.82 -0.76 -1.70
N GLN A 19 -11.36 -0.14 -0.64
CA GLN A 19 -12.09 1.13 -0.76
C GLN A 19 -11.21 2.25 -1.29
N ILE A 20 -9.96 2.38 -0.81
CA ILE A 20 -9.03 3.38 -1.33
C ILE A 20 -8.83 3.17 -2.83
N HIS A 21 -8.67 1.92 -3.28
CA HIS A 21 -8.51 1.64 -4.70
C HIS A 21 -9.74 2.03 -5.52
N GLU A 22 -10.93 1.59 -5.12
CA GLU A 22 -12.17 1.81 -5.89
C GLU A 22 -12.71 3.24 -5.80
N GLU A 23 -12.61 3.87 -4.63
CA GLU A 23 -13.27 5.15 -4.34
C GLU A 23 -12.32 6.34 -4.47
N ILE A 24 -11.00 6.13 -4.39
CA ILE A 24 -10.01 7.22 -4.45
C ILE A 24 -9.15 7.06 -5.70
N VAL A 25 -8.32 6.02 -5.75
CA VAL A 25 -7.29 5.87 -6.81
C VAL A 25 -7.93 5.81 -8.20
N LYS A 26 -8.98 5.03 -8.36
CA LYS A 26 -9.66 4.87 -9.66
C LYS A 26 -10.38 6.13 -10.13
N LEU A 27 -10.79 7.00 -9.20
CA LEU A 27 -11.46 8.26 -9.52
C LEU A 27 -10.47 9.43 -9.61
N ASP A 28 -9.20 9.21 -9.29
CA ASP A 28 -8.17 10.23 -9.34
C ASP A 28 -7.75 10.48 -10.80
N PRO A 29 -7.97 11.70 -11.33
CA PRO A 29 -7.69 12.00 -12.73
C PRO A 29 -6.18 12.03 -13.02
N GLU A 30 -5.35 12.50 -12.07
CA GLU A 30 -3.90 12.56 -12.25
C GLU A 30 -3.29 11.15 -12.30
N TYR A 31 -3.76 10.25 -11.42
CA TYR A 31 -3.40 8.83 -11.48
C TYR A 31 -3.76 8.20 -12.83
N GLY A 32 -4.97 8.50 -13.33
CA GLY A 32 -5.42 8.05 -14.65
C GLY A 32 -4.51 8.53 -15.77
N GLU A 33 -4.26 9.85 -15.83
CA GLU A 33 -3.41 10.49 -16.85
C GLU A 33 -1.98 9.94 -16.83
N LEU A 34 -1.37 9.81 -15.65
CA LEU A 34 -0.04 9.22 -15.47
C LEU A 34 0.02 7.75 -15.91
N GLY A 35 -1.11 7.03 -15.88
CA GLY A 35 -1.21 5.65 -16.31
C GLY A 35 -1.38 5.46 -17.83
N GLU A 36 -1.80 6.50 -18.56
CA GLU A 36 -2.13 6.36 -19.99
C GLU A 36 -0.90 6.07 -20.85
N GLU A 37 0.14 6.90 -20.75
CA GLU A 37 1.36 6.76 -21.57
C GLU A 37 2.09 5.43 -21.30
N PRO A 38 2.37 5.04 -20.03
CA PRO A 38 2.97 3.73 -19.75
C PRO A 38 2.13 2.56 -20.26
N GLY A 39 0.80 2.64 -20.12
CA GLY A 39 -0.11 1.61 -20.61
C GLY A 39 -0.09 1.47 -22.14
N GLN A 40 0.01 2.59 -22.87
CA GLN A 40 0.16 2.56 -24.33
C GLN A 40 1.52 1.98 -24.76
N LEU A 41 2.60 2.38 -24.10
CA LEU A 41 3.94 1.85 -24.37
C LEU A 41 4.01 0.34 -24.13
N LEU A 42 3.45 -0.15 -23.03
CA LEU A 42 3.36 -1.58 -22.74
C LEU A 42 2.59 -2.34 -23.81
N LYS A 43 1.44 -1.81 -24.29
CA LYS A 43 0.69 -2.43 -25.40
C LYS A 43 1.51 -2.51 -26.69
N GLN A 44 2.25 -1.44 -27.01
CA GLN A 44 3.11 -1.43 -28.21
C GLN A 44 4.30 -2.39 -28.09
N LEU A 45 4.87 -2.54 -26.90
CA LEU A 45 5.92 -3.52 -26.61
C LEU A 45 5.37 -4.94 -26.73
N ALA A 46 4.25 -5.24 -26.07
CA ALA A 46 3.60 -6.55 -26.11
C ALA A 46 3.30 -7.02 -27.54
N ALA A 47 2.87 -6.10 -28.43
CA ALA A 47 2.61 -6.42 -29.84
C ALA A 47 3.86 -6.85 -30.63
N LYS A 48 5.06 -6.55 -30.15
CA LYS A 48 6.34 -6.86 -30.81
C LYS A 48 7.07 -8.05 -30.18
N LEU A 49 6.66 -8.47 -28.98
CA LEU A 49 7.33 -9.51 -28.22
C LEU A 49 6.94 -10.91 -28.72
N THR A 50 7.89 -11.83 -28.63
CA THR A 50 7.59 -13.25 -28.77
C THR A 50 6.77 -13.72 -27.56
N PRO A 51 6.02 -14.84 -27.64
CA PRO A 51 5.33 -15.40 -26.49
C PRO A 51 6.25 -15.71 -25.30
N GLU A 52 7.49 -16.11 -25.55
CA GLU A 52 8.51 -16.38 -24.54
C GLU A 52 8.96 -15.10 -23.83
N ASP A 53 9.20 -14.02 -24.58
CA ASP A 53 9.60 -12.74 -24.01
C ASP A 53 8.43 -12.07 -23.27
N GLN A 54 7.19 -12.23 -23.74
CA GLN A 54 6.01 -11.76 -23.02
C GLN A 54 5.91 -12.44 -21.65
N LYS A 55 6.11 -13.76 -21.57
CA LYS A 55 6.14 -14.48 -20.28
C LYS A 55 7.29 -14.06 -19.37
N LEU A 56 8.40 -13.59 -19.94
CA LEU A 56 9.51 -13.04 -19.16
C LEU A 56 9.13 -11.67 -18.58
N LEU A 57 8.53 -10.80 -19.40
CA LEU A 57 8.04 -9.49 -18.99
C LEU A 57 6.96 -9.60 -17.90
N ASP A 58 5.96 -10.46 -18.08
CA ASP A 58 4.90 -10.67 -17.09
C ASP A 58 5.48 -11.13 -15.74
N ARG A 59 6.50 -12.00 -15.77
CA ARG A 59 7.19 -12.43 -14.55
C ARG A 59 8.00 -11.30 -13.93
N TYR A 60 8.66 -10.46 -14.73
CA TYR A 60 9.36 -9.29 -14.24
C TYR A 60 8.40 -8.33 -13.54
N ASP A 61 7.26 -8.01 -14.17
CA ASP A 61 6.26 -7.09 -13.62
C ASP A 61 5.70 -7.61 -12.31
N CYS A 62 5.31 -8.89 -12.22
CA CYS A 62 4.87 -9.50 -10.97
C CYS A 62 5.93 -9.40 -9.86
N ARG A 63 7.20 -9.71 -10.17
CA ARG A 63 8.28 -9.65 -9.17
C ARG A 63 8.61 -8.22 -8.75
N ARG A 64 8.52 -7.28 -9.68
CA ARG A 64 8.73 -5.86 -9.40
C ARG A 64 7.61 -5.32 -8.51
N MET A 65 6.38 -5.72 -8.78
CA MET A 65 5.21 -5.37 -7.95
C MET A 65 5.34 -5.95 -6.54
N ASP A 66 5.74 -7.21 -6.39
CA ASP A 66 6.00 -7.83 -5.07
C ASP A 66 7.05 -7.04 -4.28
N GLN A 67 8.14 -6.62 -4.94
CA GLN A 67 9.19 -5.84 -4.31
C GLN A 67 8.69 -4.46 -3.84
N MET A 68 7.95 -3.75 -4.70
CA MET A 68 7.36 -2.45 -4.37
C MET A 68 6.37 -2.56 -3.21
N ASN A 69 5.48 -3.54 -3.26
CA ASN A 69 4.53 -3.81 -2.17
C ASN A 69 5.25 -4.07 -0.83
N ARG A 70 6.35 -4.83 -0.85
CA ARG A 70 7.12 -5.07 0.38
C ARG A 70 7.81 -3.80 0.90
N GLN A 71 8.31 -2.95 0.02
CA GLN A 71 8.87 -1.66 0.40
C GLN A 71 7.81 -0.76 1.05
N ASP A 72 6.64 -0.65 0.42
CA ASP A 72 5.53 0.15 0.93
C ASP A 72 5.02 -0.36 2.29
N GLU A 73 4.89 -1.68 2.44
CA GLU A 73 4.52 -2.30 3.72
C GLU A 73 5.49 -1.89 4.84
N LEU A 74 6.80 -1.88 4.56
CA LEU A 74 7.81 -1.48 5.53
C LEU A 74 7.67 0.01 5.90
N ILE A 75 7.58 0.89 4.90
CA ILE A 75 7.48 2.35 5.09
C ILE A 75 6.21 2.71 5.88
N TYR A 76 5.07 2.16 5.50
CA TYR A 76 3.81 2.45 6.18
C TYR A 76 3.76 1.85 7.59
N SER A 77 4.36 0.68 7.81
CA SER A 77 4.45 0.09 9.15
C SER A 77 5.31 0.92 10.08
N GLU A 78 6.45 1.43 9.60
CA GLU A 78 7.31 2.35 10.34
C GLU A 78 6.57 3.65 10.67
N GLY A 79 5.96 4.29 9.66
CA GLY A 79 5.19 5.52 9.86
C GLY A 79 4.01 5.36 10.83
N LEU A 80 3.34 4.20 10.84
CA LEU A 80 2.29 3.89 11.80
C LEU A 80 2.84 3.81 13.23
N MET A 81 3.96 3.10 13.42
CA MET A 81 4.61 2.98 14.73
C MET A 81 5.08 4.34 15.25
N ASP A 82 5.69 5.15 14.39
CA ASP A 82 6.13 6.51 14.73
C ASP A 82 4.94 7.39 15.11
N GLY A 83 3.83 7.32 14.35
CA GLY A 83 2.60 8.04 14.66
C GLY A 83 1.99 7.63 16.01
N MET A 84 1.99 6.34 16.33
CA MET A 84 1.52 5.82 17.62
C MET A 84 2.41 6.29 18.78
N LEU A 85 3.74 6.21 18.62
CA LEU A 85 4.70 6.67 19.62
C LEU A 85 4.58 8.17 19.87
N PHE A 86 4.48 8.96 18.80
CA PHE A 86 4.29 10.40 18.90
C PHE A 86 2.96 10.75 19.58
N GLY A 87 1.86 10.10 19.19
CA GLY A 87 0.55 10.29 19.82
C GLY A 87 0.57 9.97 21.31
N TYR A 88 1.23 8.87 21.70
CA TYR A 88 1.44 8.52 23.11
C TYR A 88 2.25 9.58 23.86
N TRP A 89 3.35 10.05 23.27
CA TRP A 89 4.18 11.11 23.86
C TRP A 89 3.39 12.40 24.08
N VAL A 90 2.61 12.84 23.07
CA VAL A 90 1.73 14.02 23.19
C VAL A 90 0.72 13.84 24.32
N ALA A 91 0.10 12.65 24.43
CA ALA A 91 -0.81 12.35 25.51
C ALA A 91 -0.13 12.43 26.89
N MET A 92 1.09 11.89 27.02
CA MET A 92 1.87 11.95 28.26
C MET A 92 2.23 13.38 28.65
N ALA A 93 2.68 14.18 27.69
CA ALA A 93 3.03 15.59 27.90
C ALA A 93 1.81 16.45 28.26
N GLY A 94 0.63 16.15 27.68
CA GLY A 94 -0.59 16.91 27.90
C GLY A 94 -1.38 16.52 29.16
N GLN A 95 -1.32 15.27 29.62
CA GLN A 95 -2.16 14.77 30.72
C GLN A 95 -1.39 14.24 31.95
N GLY A 96 -0.08 14.02 31.82
CA GLY A 96 0.73 13.31 32.81
C GLY A 96 0.53 11.79 32.77
N VAL A 97 1.63 11.04 32.93
CA VAL A 97 1.70 9.57 32.77
C VAL A 97 0.63 8.81 33.58
N GLU A 98 0.26 9.34 34.75
CA GLU A 98 -0.67 8.70 35.68
C GLU A 98 -2.14 8.70 35.23
N ARG A 99 -2.50 9.47 34.19
CA ARG A 99 -3.91 9.62 33.74
C ARG A 99 -4.25 8.87 32.45
N ILE A 100 -3.27 8.27 31.78
CA ILE A 100 -3.50 7.50 30.56
C ILE A 100 -3.92 6.09 30.94
N ARG A 101 -5.23 5.79 30.83
CA ARG A 101 -5.72 4.40 30.87
C ARG A 101 -5.66 3.81 29.46
N VAL A 102 -4.75 2.88 29.26
CA VAL A 102 -4.65 2.04 28.04
C VAL A 102 -5.56 0.84 28.15
#